data_AF-A0A933J4R6-F1
#
_entry.id   AF-A0A933J4R6-F1
#
_cell.length_a   1.000
_cell.length_b   1.000
_cell.length_c   1.000
_cell.angle_alpha   90.00
_cell.angle_beta   90.00
_cell.angle_gamma   90.00
#
_symmetry.space_group_name_H-M   'P 1'
#
loop_
_entity.id
_entity.type
_entity.pdbx_description
1 polymer ?
#
loop_
_entity_poly.entity_id
_entity_poly.type
_entity_poly.pdbx_seq_one_letter_code
_entity_poly.pdbx_strand_id
1 'polypeptide(L)'
;MTRKLGLILVLFGFMLLALTACSAEDVEFLQAMAEEWATAKNINPQNSDGSINVGGLFNAGLSAAGLPGGDDDAKAIIAAKGVVDSIQAADKAAEDAQKALKAGNPQQAINLLNPALEDRPSDWWLLNQRGVANLEAGNGDLGNRDLQSAYGNAKRGQAAEHQRQLLFDSIARQRAGGALARCSVYTAMANAYSDLLNSGGGDADFYRSQIAANRQAASQPGVTCR
;
A
#
# COMPACT_ATOMS: atom_id res chain seq x y z
N MET A 1 12.72 -28.43 -21.58
CA MET A 1 13.33 -27.20 -21.04
C MET A 1 12.54 -25.92 -21.34
N THR A 2 11.75 -25.86 -22.42
CA THR A 2 10.98 -24.67 -22.84
C THR A 2 9.75 -24.32 -21.97
N ARG A 3 9.10 -25.30 -21.32
CA ARG A 3 7.94 -25.04 -20.44
C ARG A 3 8.28 -24.32 -19.13
N LYS A 4 9.49 -24.51 -18.58
CA LYS A 4 9.94 -23.88 -17.32
C LYS A 4 10.27 -22.40 -17.49
N LEU A 5 10.79 -22.01 -18.66
CA LEU A 5 11.01 -20.59 -18.99
C LEU A 5 9.70 -19.82 -19.17
N GLY A 6 8.66 -20.48 -19.72
CA GLY A 6 7.35 -19.88 -19.92
C GLY A 6 6.67 -19.48 -18.61
N LEU A 7 6.74 -20.33 -17.58
CA LEU A 7 6.13 -20.06 -16.27
C LEU A 7 6.82 -18.89 -15.54
N ILE A 8 8.15 -18.83 -15.60
CA ILE A 8 8.95 -17.75 -14.99
C ILE A 8 8.69 -16.41 -15.70
N LEU A 9 8.55 -16.41 -17.03
CA LEU A 9 8.20 -15.20 -17.80
C LEU A 9 6.77 -14.73 -17.55
N VAL A 10 5.83 -15.65 -17.34
CA VAL A 10 4.45 -15.31 -16.93
C VAL A 10 4.45 -14.73 -15.51
N LEU A 11 5.19 -15.31 -14.57
CA LEU A 11 5.34 -14.79 -13.20
C LEU A 11 5.97 -13.39 -13.17
N PHE A 12 7.03 -13.16 -13.94
CA PHE A 12 7.68 -11.85 -14.04
C PHE A 12 6.77 -10.84 -14.76
N GLY A 13 6.06 -11.27 -15.81
CA GLY A 13 5.12 -10.43 -16.56
C GLY A 13 3.90 -10.02 -15.74
N PHE A 14 3.37 -10.92 -14.91
CA PHE A 14 2.22 -10.66 -14.05
C PHE A 14 2.61 -9.81 -12.82
N MET A 15 3.77 -10.06 -12.21
CA MET A 15 4.30 -9.21 -11.12
C MET A 15 4.57 -7.76 -11.58
N LEU A 16 4.97 -7.56 -12.84
CA LEU A 16 5.16 -6.21 -13.42
C LEU A 16 3.84 -5.50 -13.76
N LEU A 17 2.75 -6.25 -13.97
CA LEU A 17 1.42 -5.70 -14.28
C LEU A 17 0.55 -5.48 -13.03
N ALA A 18 0.80 -6.19 -11.92
CA ALA A 18 -0.01 -6.19 -10.70
C ALA A 18 0.39 -5.12 -9.66
N LEU A 19 1.08 -4.05 -10.05
CA LEU A 19 1.41 -2.92 -9.17
C LEU A 19 0.22 -1.98 -8.87
N THR A 20 -1.01 -2.38 -9.18
CA THR A 20 -2.22 -1.62 -8.86
C THR A 20 -3.32 -2.55 -8.39
N ALA A 21 -3.41 -2.76 -7.07
CA ALA A 21 -4.43 -3.52 -6.33
C ALA A 21 -4.64 -4.98 -6.79
N CYS A 22 -4.27 -5.94 -5.93
CA CYS A 22 -4.58 -7.35 -6.14
C CYS A 22 -6.10 -7.53 -5.96
N SER A 23 -6.82 -7.89 -7.03
CA SER A 23 -8.26 -8.15 -6.94
C SER A 23 -8.54 -9.47 -6.22
N ALA A 24 -9.76 -9.68 -5.72
CA ALA A 24 -10.16 -10.96 -5.11
C ALA A 24 -9.93 -12.15 -6.07
N GLU A 25 -10.14 -11.93 -7.37
CA GLU A 25 -9.89 -12.92 -8.43
C GLU A 25 -8.40 -13.25 -8.59
N ASP A 26 -7.50 -12.28 -8.42
CA ASP A 26 -6.05 -12.50 -8.48
C ASP A 26 -5.56 -13.34 -7.29
N VAL A 27 -6.14 -13.12 -6.10
CA VAL A 27 -5.84 -13.92 -4.90
C VAL A 27 -6.36 -15.35 -5.07
N GLU A 28 -7.59 -15.54 -5.56
CA GLU A 28 -8.15 -16.86 -5.85
C GLU A 28 -7.34 -17.61 -6.90
N PHE A 29 -6.86 -16.92 -7.94
CA PHE A 29 -5.99 -17.51 -8.96
C PHE A 29 -4.64 -17.99 -8.37
N LEU A 30 -4.00 -17.18 -7.53
CA LEU A 30 -2.75 -17.56 -6.87
C LEU A 30 -2.95 -18.73 -5.89
N GLN A 31 -4.08 -18.77 -5.18
CA GLN A 31 -4.46 -19.88 -4.31
C GLN A 31 -4.72 -21.16 -5.13
N ALA A 32 -5.49 -21.08 -6.20
CA ALA A 32 -5.75 -22.21 -7.11
C ALA A 32 -4.47 -22.74 -7.73
N MET A 33 -3.53 -21.87 -8.13
CA MET A 33 -2.21 -22.30 -8.60
C MET A 33 -1.38 -23.00 -7.52
N ALA A 34 -1.42 -22.52 -6.28
CA ALA A 34 -0.76 -23.16 -5.14
C ALA A 34 -1.35 -24.55 -4.86
N GLU A 35 -2.68 -24.68 -4.90
CA GLU A 35 -3.41 -25.94 -4.71
C GLU A 35 -3.18 -26.94 -5.85
N GLU A 36 -3.17 -26.46 -7.11
CA GLU A 36 -2.86 -27.27 -8.28
C GLU A 36 -1.42 -27.80 -8.20
N TRP A 37 -0.46 -26.96 -7.83
CA TRP A 37 0.92 -27.40 -7.63
C TRP A 37 1.04 -28.41 -6.48
N ALA A 38 0.39 -28.15 -5.35
CA ALA A 38 0.41 -29.06 -4.20
C ALA A 38 -0.20 -30.43 -4.55
N THR A 39 -1.24 -30.44 -5.39
CA THR A 39 -1.87 -31.65 -5.93
C THR A 39 -0.95 -32.35 -6.94
N ALA A 40 -0.35 -31.61 -7.88
CA ALA A 40 0.57 -32.13 -8.89
C ALA A 40 1.85 -32.73 -8.30
N LYS A 41 2.28 -32.25 -7.12
CA LYS A 41 3.44 -32.78 -6.38
C LYS A 41 3.06 -33.81 -5.31
N ASN A 42 1.77 -34.16 -5.20
CA ASN A 42 1.22 -35.13 -4.23
C ASN A 42 1.50 -34.75 -2.76
N ILE A 43 1.36 -33.46 -2.45
CA ILE A 43 1.58 -32.85 -1.13
C ILE A 43 0.23 -32.48 -0.45
N ASN A 44 -0.88 -32.53 -1.19
CA ASN A 44 -2.23 -32.26 -0.66
C ASN A 44 -2.71 -33.43 0.24
N PRO A 45 -3.17 -33.18 1.49
CA PRO A 45 -3.71 -34.23 2.37
C PRO A 45 -5.05 -34.84 1.87
N GLN A 46 -5.62 -34.34 0.78
CA GLN A 46 -6.89 -34.81 0.19
C GLN A 46 -6.73 -35.67 -1.08
N ASN A 47 -5.54 -36.19 -1.38
CA ASN A 47 -5.36 -37.09 -2.53
C ASN A 47 -6.29 -38.31 -2.40
N SER A 48 -6.90 -38.72 -3.51
CA SER A 48 -7.87 -39.84 -3.56
C SER A 48 -7.25 -41.21 -3.21
N ASP A 49 -5.92 -41.31 -3.14
CA ASP A 49 -5.16 -42.50 -2.77
C ASP A 49 -4.65 -42.48 -1.31
N GLY A 50 -4.87 -41.38 -0.56
CA GLY A 50 -4.45 -41.23 0.83
C GLY A 50 -2.93 -41.18 1.06
N SER A 51 -2.11 -41.10 0.00
CA SER A 51 -0.66 -41.09 0.12
C SER A 51 -0.11 -39.66 0.14
N ILE A 52 0.77 -39.37 1.12
CA ILE A 52 1.54 -38.12 1.15
C ILE A 52 2.93 -38.44 0.61
N ASN A 53 3.38 -37.71 -0.42
CA ASN A 53 4.76 -37.82 -0.85
C ASN A 53 5.68 -37.16 0.20
N VAL A 54 6.21 -37.97 1.11
CA VAL A 54 7.10 -37.54 2.20
C VAL A 54 8.35 -36.84 1.65
N GLY A 55 8.86 -37.20 0.48
CA GLY A 55 9.99 -36.52 -0.16
C GLY A 55 9.63 -35.12 -0.70
N GLY A 56 8.42 -34.98 -1.25
CA GLY A 56 7.86 -33.68 -1.64
C GLY A 56 7.61 -32.77 -0.44
N LEU A 57 7.05 -33.32 0.65
CA LEU A 57 6.83 -32.62 1.92
C LEU A 57 8.17 -32.22 2.58
N PHE A 58 9.18 -33.08 2.55
CA PHE A 58 10.50 -32.79 3.09
C PHE A 58 11.20 -31.71 2.27
N ASN A 59 11.14 -31.76 0.93
CA ASN A 59 11.72 -30.72 0.08
C ASN A 59 10.97 -29.38 0.15
N ALA A 60 9.65 -29.40 0.34
CA ALA A 60 8.88 -28.20 0.67
C ALA A 60 9.25 -27.65 2.05
N GLY A 61 9.47 -28.52 3.04
CA GLY A 61 9.97 -28.16 4.37
C GLY A 61 11.38 -27.55 4.35
N LEU A 62 12.28 -28.11 3.55
CA LEU A 62 13.62 -27.55 3.30
C LEU A 62 13.52 -26.20 2.58
N SER A 63 12.57 -26.05 1.65
CA SER A 63 12.31 -24.79 0.94
C SER A 63 11.80 -23.70 1.88
N ALA A 64 10.85 -24.03 2.76
CA ALA A 64 10.33 -23.13 3.79
C ALA A 64 11.41 -22.73 4.80
N ALA A 65 12.35 -23.64 5.09
CA ALA A 65 13.49 -23.40 5.98
C ALA A 65 14.69 -22.70 5.30
N GLY A 66 14.61 -22.39 3.99
CA GLY A 66 15.71 -21.79 3.23
C GLY A 66 16.94 -22.69 3.09
N LEU A 67 16.80 -24.00 3.27
CA LEU A 67 17.90 -24.96 3.29
C LEU A 67 18.29 -25.45 1.88
N PRO A 68 19.57 -25.83 1.65
CA PRO A 68 20.01 -26.42 0.40
C PRO A 68 19.25 -27.72 0.10
N GLY A 69 18.77 -27.90 -1.14
CA GLY A 69 18.06 -29.10 -1.58
C GLY A 69 16.53 -28.98 -1.72
N GLY A 70 15.93 -27.84 -1.39
CA GLY A 70 14.50 -27.58 -1.63
C GLY A 70 14.12 -27.42 -3.11
N ASP A 71 12.88 -27.79 -3.48
CA ASP A 71 12.31 -27.64 -4.84
C ASP A 71 12.14 -26.13 -5.17
N ASP A 72 12.75 -25.67 -6.26
CA ASP A 72 12.68 -24.27 -6.67
C ASP A 72 11.25 -23.80 -6.97
N ASP A 73 10.37 -24.71 -7.43
CA ASP A 73 8.94 -24.41 -7.61
C ASP A 73 8.26 -24.19 -6.25
N ALA A 74 8.63 -24.96 -5.22
CA ALA A 74 8.10 -24.81 -3.85
C ALA A 74 8.53 -23.48 -3.22
N LYS A 75 9.79 -23.08 -3.41
CA LYS A 75 10.30 -21.77 -2.97
C LYS A 75 9.54 -20.63 -3.62
N ALA A 76 9.28 -20.73 -4.93
CA ALA A 76 8.53 -19.70 -5.67
C ALA A 76 7.10 -19.54 -5.14
N ILE A 77 6.41 -20.65 -4.84
CA ILE A 77 5.04 -20.61 -4.30
C ILE A 77 5.00 -20.09 -2.86
N ILE A 78 5.93 -20.52 -2.01
CA ILE A 78 6.03 -19.99 -0.63
C ILE A 78 6.32 -18.49 -0.66
N ALA A 79 7.22 -18.04 -1.54
CA ALA A 79 7.49 -16.62 -1.74
C ALA A 79 6.25 -15.86 -2.25
N ALA A 80 5.53 -16.42 -3.23
CA ALA A 80 4.29 -15.81 -3.74
C ALA A 80 3.22 -15.68 -2.65
N LYS A 81 3.03 -16.72 -1.83
CA LYS A 81 2.14 -16.64 -0.67
C LYS A 81 2.57 -15.55 0.31
N GLY A 82 3.86 -15.45 0.62
CA GLY A 82 4.38 -14.39 1.49
C GLY A 82 4.09 -12.99 0.95
N VAL A 83 4.20 -12.79 -0.37
CA VAL A 83 3.83 -11.52 -1.02
C VAL A 83 2.33 -11.23 -0.88
N VAL A 84 1.45 -12.22 -1.11
CA VAL A 84 -0.01 -12.05 -0.94
C VAL A 84 -0.37 -11.72 0.50
N ASP A 85 0.20 -12.44 1.47
CA ASP A 85 -0.06 -12.21 2.89
C ASP A 85 0.40 -10.79 3.31
N SER A 86 1.55 -10.31 2.80
CA SER A 86 2.04 -8.93 2.99
C SER A 86 1.08 -7.88 2.41
N ILE A 87 0.56 -8.10 1.20
CA ILE A 87 -0.41 -7.19 0.55
C ILE A 87 -1.71 -7.12 1.37
N GLN A 88 -2.26 -8.27 1.77
CA GLN A 88 -3.48 -8.31 2.57
C GLN A 88 -3.31 -7.62 3.93
N ALA A 89 -2.15 -7.80 4.57
CA ALA A 89 -1.83 -7.11 5.82
C ALA A 89 -1.75 -5.58 5.63
N ALA A 90 -1.14 -5.13 4.53
CA ALA A 90 -1.07 -3.71 4.19
C ALA A 90 -2.45 -3.09 3.92
N ASP A 91 -3.31 -3.77 3.16
CA ASP A 91 -4.68 -3.30 2.88
C ASP A 91 -5.50 -3.21 4.17
N LYS A 92 -5.41 -4.23 5.02
CA LYS A 92 -6.06 -4.22 6.33
C LYS A 92 -5.56 -3.07 7.21
N ALA A 93 -4.26 -2.83 7.26
CA ALA A 93 -3.67 -1.73 8.03
C ALA A 93 -4.18 -0.36 7.54
N ALA A 94 -4.27 -0.17 6.22
CA ALA A 94 -4.84 1.02 5.61
C ALA A 94 -6.31 1.23 6.02
N GLU A 95 -7.15 0.20 5.91
CA GLU A 95 -8.57 0.27 6.29
C GLU A 95 -8.76 0.61 7.77
N ASP A 96 -8.04 -0.09 8.65
CA ASP A 96 -8.12 0.13 10.09
C ASP A 96 -7.61 1.53 10.46
N ALA A 97 -6.57 2.02 9.79
CA ALA A 97 -6.06 3.38 9.97
C ALA A 97 -7.07 4.45 9.53
N GLN A 98 -7.76 4.28 8.40
CA GLN A 98 -8.82 5.19 7.98
C GLN A 98 -9.98 5.21 8.98
N LYS A 99 -10.35 4.05 9.53
CA LYS A 99 -11.37 3.97 10.57
C LYS A 99 -10.93 4.74 11.82
N ALA A 100 -9.66 4.61 12.23
CA ALA A 100 -9.11 5.36 13.34
C ALA A 100 -9.11 6.89 13.07
N LEU A 101 -8.76 7.33 11.87
CA LEU A 101 -8.84 8.75 11.47
C LEU A 101 -10.28 9.28 11.53
N LYS A 102 -11.26 8.52 11.01
CA LYS A 102 -12.69 8.89 11.09
C LYS A 102 -13.19 8.99 12.53
N ALA A 103 -12.62 8.21 13.45
CA ALA A 103 -12.89 8.29 14.87
C ALA A 103 -12.13 9.42 15.59
N GLY A 104 -11.31 10.21 14.89
CA GLY A 104 -10.50 11.30 15.46
C GLY A 104 -9.24 10.83 16.19
N ASN A 105 -8.75 9.61 15.90
CA ASN A 105 -7.59 9.00 16.56
C ASN A 105 -6.38 8.89 15.62
N PRO A 106 -5.72 10.00 15.24
CA PRO A 106 -4.61 9.97 14.29
C PRO A 106 -3.38 9.21 14.80
N GLN A 107 -3.11 9.22 16.10
CA GLN A 107 -2.00 8.44 16.67
C GLN A 107 -2.21 6.93 16.53
N GLN A 108 -3.45 6.47 16.67
CA GLN A 108 -3.78 5.06 16.45
C GLN A 108 -3.61 4.68 14.98
N ALA A 109 -4.01 5.56 14.05
CA ALA A 109 -3.79 5.36 12.62
C ALA A 109 -2.30 5.21 12.28
N ILE A 110 -1.44 6.06 12.85
CA ILE A 110 0.03 5.95 12.68
C ILE A 110 0.53 4.58 13.17
N ASN A 111 0.10 4.16 14.36
CA ASN A 111 0.54 2.89 14.95
C ASN A 111 0.10 1.67 14.12
N LEU A 112 -1.08 1.74 13.48
CA LEU A 112 -1.59 0.68 12.59
C LEU A 112 -0.81 0.59 11.28
N LEU A 113 -0.34 1.72 10.75
CA LEU A 113 0.38 1.79 9.47
C LEU A 113 1.87 1.43 9.60
N ASN A 114 2.48 1.63 10.77
CA ASN A 114 3.91 1.42 10.95
C ASN A 114 4.38 -0.01 10.62
N PRO A 115 3.75 -1.10 11.11
CA PRO A 115 4.18 -2.45 10.77
C PRO A 115 4.13 -2.74 9.26
N ALA A 116 3.09 -2.25 8.58
CA ALA A 116 2.95 -2.41 7.14
C ALA A 116 4.04 -1.64 6.36
N LEU A 117 4.47 -0.49 6.87
CA LEU A 117 5.57 0.30 6.30
C LEU A 117 6.97 -0.20 6.70
N GLU A 118 7.10 -0.99 7.77
CA GLU A 118 8.36 -1.71 8.05
C GLU A 118 8.60 -2.82 7.02
N ASP A 119 7.54 -3.53 6.62
CA ASP A 119 7.60 -4.55 5.57
C ASP A 119 7.64 -3.94 4.16
N ARG A 120 6.93 -2.82 3.95
CA ARG A 120 6.76 -2.16 2.64
C ARG A 120 7.14 -0.67 2.69
N PRO A 121 8.42 -0.33 2.90
CA PRO A 121 8.86 1.05 3.20
C PRO A 121 8.63 2.06 2.07
N SER A 122 8.48 1.59 0.83
CA SER A 122 8.25 2.43 -0.34
C SER A 122 6.79 2.41 -0.83
N ASP A 123 5.88 1.78 -0.08
CA ASP A 123 4.47 1.70 -0.46
C ASP A 123 3.83 3.09 -0.38
N TRP A 124 3.64 3.70 -1.55
CA TRP A 124 3.19 5.09 -1.66
C TRP A 124 1.77 5.30 -1.10
N TRP A 125 0.93 4.26 -1.12
CA TRP A 125 -0.43 4.33 -0.59
C TRP A 125 -0.43 4.42 0.93
N LEU A 126 0.36 3.55 1.59
CA LEU A 126 0.55 3.58 3.03
C LEU A 126 1.25 4.86 3.51
N LEU A 127 2.27 5.31 2.77
CA LEU A 127 2.97 6.57 3.04
C LEU A 127 2.01 7.77 2.96
N ASN A 128 1.12 7.81 1.97
CA ASN A 128 0.11 8.87 1.87
C ASN A 128 -0.80 8.93 3.10
N GLN A 129 -1.30 7.78 3.55
CA GLN A 129 -2.16 7.72 4.72
C GLN A 129 -1.43 8.06 6.01
N ARG A 130 -0.21 7.56 6.21
CA ARG A 130 0.59 7.89 7.41
C ARG A 130 0.98 9.36 7.39
N GLY A 131 1.26 9.92 6.22
CA GLY A 131 1.51 11.33 6.01
C GLY A 131 0.36 12.19 6.55
N VAL A 132 -0.87 11.92 6.10
CA VAL A 132 -2.06 12.64 6.60
C VAL A 132 -2.30 12.41 8.09
N ALA A 133 -2.13 11.19 8.59
CA ALA A 133 -2.27 10.90 10.02
C ALA A 133 -1.26 11.69 10.88
N ASN A 134 -0.01 11.78 10.43
CA ASN A 134 1.02 12.60 11.06
C ASN A 134 0.65 14.09 11.05
N LEU A 135 0.15 14.61 9.93
CA LEU A 135 -0.32 15.99 9.86
C LEU A 135 -1.47 16.26 10.86
N GLU A 136 -2.46 15.36 10.96
CA GLU A 136 -3.58 15.47 11.91
C GLU A 136 -3.11 15.40 13.38
N ALA A 137 -2.13 14.54 13.66
CA ALA A 137 -1.50 14.43 14.98
C ALA A 137 -0.67 15.67 15.35
N GLY A 138 -0.31 16.53 14.39
CA GLY A 138 0.56 17.69 14.59
C GLY A 138 2.04 17.44 14.30
N ASN A 139 2.38 16.27 13.78
CA ASN A 139 3.74 15.90 13.38
C ASN A 139 4.02 16.40 11.95
N GLY A 140 4.01 17.73 11.76
CA GLY A 140 4.09 18.37 10.44
C GLY A 140 5.23 17.87 9.56
N ASP A 141 6.45 17.81 10.11
CA ASP A 141 7.65 17.42 9.36
C ASP A 141 7.63 15.94 8.93
N LEU A 142 7.17 15.05 9.81
CA LEU A 142 7.01 13.64 9.49
C LEU A 142 5.94 13.43 8.43
N GLY A 143 4.81 14.14 8.56
CA GLY A 143 3.72 14.08 7.60
C GLY A 143 4.16 14.52 6.20
N ASN A 144 4.83 15.66 6.11
CA ASN A 144 5.35 16.17 4.84
C ASN A 144 6.40 15.24 4.21
N ARG A 145 7.28 14.64 5.02
CA ARG A 145 8.28 13.67 4.55
C ARG A 145 7.61 12.43 3.95
N ASP A 146 6.59 11.88 4.62
CA ASP A 146 5.86 10.72 4.13
C ASP A 146 5.15 11.02 2.80
N LEU A 147 4.46 12.15 2.71
CA LEU A 147 3.78 12.57 1.47
C LEU A 147 4.76 12.79 0.31
N GLN A 148 5.91 13.43 0.58
CA GLN A 148 6.95 13.60 -0.44
C GLN A 148 7.53 12.25 -0.90
N SER A 149 7.72 11.32 0.03
CA SER A 149 8.20 9.97 -0.27
C SER A 149 7.17 9.19 -1.10
N ALA A 150 5.88 9.32 -0.77
CA ALA A 150 4.79 8.74 -1.54
C ALA A 150 4.79 9.24 -2.99
N TYR A 151 4.91 10.56 -3.20
CA TYR A 151 4.98 11.15 -4.52
C TYR A 151 6.19 10.64 -5.34
N GLY A 152 7.35 10.49 -4.70
CA GLY A 152 8.56 9.97 -5.35
C GLY A 152 8.46 8.50 -5.78
N ASN A 153 7.68 7.69 -5.06
CA ASN A 153 7.57 6.24 -5.25
C ASN A 153 6.39 5.80 -6.14
N ALA A 154 5.59 6.73 -6.65
CA ALA A 154 4.38 6.43 -7.42
C ALA A 154 4.46 6.85 -8.89
N LYS A 155 3.45 6.44 -9.67
CA LYS A 155 3.07 7.20 -10.87
C LYS A 155 2.56 8.56 -10.40
N ARG A 156 3.43 9.57 -10.43
CA ARG A 156 3.27 10.93 -9.82
C ARG A 156 1.83 11.46 -9.74
N GLY A 157 1.07 11.43 -10.83
CA GLY A 157 -0.33 11.91 -10.85
C GLY A 157 -1.30 11.13 -9.95
N GLN A 158 -1.13 9.80 -9.82
CA GLN A 158 -1.99 8.96 -8.98
C GLN A 158 -1.77 9.23 -7.48
N ALA A 159 -0.51 9.33 -7.05
CA ALA A 159 -0.20 9.65 -5.66
C ALA A 159 -0.66 11.06 -5.28
N ALA A 160 -0.45 12.05 -6.16
CA ALA A 160 -0.89 13.42 -5.91
C ALA A 160 -2.42 13.54 -5.82
N GLU A 161 -3.16 12.80 -6.66
CA GLU A 161 -4.63 12.78 -6.59
C GLU A 161 -5.14 12.09 -5.32
N HIS A 162 -4.54 10.96 -4.95
CA HIS A 162 -4.89 10.29 -3.70
C HIS A 162 -4.56 11.14 -2.46
N GLN A 163 -3.38 11.76 -2.44
CA GLN A 163 -2.96 12.69 -1.41
C GLN A 163 -3.96 13.85 -1.28
N ARG A 164 -4.35 14.45 -2.42
CA ARG A 164 -5.38 15.50 -2.47
C ARG A 164 -6.66 15.03 -1.78
N GLN A 165 -7.18 13.85 -2.15
CA GLN A 165 -8.41 13.31 -1.55
C GLN A 165 -8.29 13.13 -0.02
N LEU A 166 -7.23 12.49 0.46
CA LEU A 166 -7.04 12.28 1.90
C LEU A 166 -6.92 13.59 2.69
N LEU A 167 -6.25 14.59 2.13
CA LEU A 167 -6.12 15.91 2.75
C LEU A 167 -7.45 16.68 2.77
N PHE A 168 -8.32 16.49 1.77
CA PHE A 168 -9.67 17.08 1.77
C PHE A 168 -10.50 16.47 2.89
N ASP A 169 -10.48 15.13 3.00
CA ASP A 169 -11.17 14.43 4.06
C ASP A 169 -10.60 14.80 5.44
N SER A 170 -9.29 15.04 5.54
CA SER A 170 -8.63 15.50 6.75
C SER A 170 -9.16 16.84 7.25
N ILE A 171 -9.28 17.84 6.35
CA ILE A 171 -9.85 19.14 6.68
C ILE A 171 -11.31 18.98 7.12
N ALA A 172 -12.08 18.15 6.43
CA ALA A 172 -13.47 17.88 6.79
C ALA A 172 -13.60 17.24 8.19
N ARG A 173 -12.77 16.22 8.49
CA ARG A 173 -12.74 15.56 9.81
C ARG A 173 -12.39 16.52 10.94
N GLN A 174 -11.35 17.33 10.76
CA GLN A 174 -10.92 18.31 11.78
C GLN A 174 -12.05 19.29 12.09
N ARG A 175 -12.70 19.84 11.04
CA ARG A 175 -13.85 20.74 11.22
C ARG A 175 -15.04 20.05 11.90
N ALA A 176 -15.36 18.82 11.53
CA ALA A 176 -16.45 18.05 12.12
C ALA A 176 -16.22 17.74 13.61
N GLY A 177 -14.96 17.51 14.01
CA GLY A 177 -14.57 17.33 15.41
C GLY A 177 -14.48 18.64 16.21
N GLY A 178 -14.84 19.79 15.63
CA GLY A 178 -14.71 21.10 16.27
C GLY A 178 -13.27 21.60 16.38
N ALA A 179 -12.31 20.91 15.76
CA ALA A 179 -10.92 21.33 15.73
C ALA A 179 -10.68 22.31 14.56
N LEU A 180 -9.81 23.29 14.80
CA LEU A 180 -9.30 24.14 13.71
C LEU A 180 -8.41 23.30 12.81
N ALA A 181 -8.61 23.43 11.50
CA ALA A 181 -7.76 22.76 10.53
C ALA A 181 -6.29 23.22 10.68
N ARG A 182 -5.34 22.28 10.65
CA ARG A 182 -3.91 22.59 10.81
C ARG A 182 -3.31 23.23 9.55
N CYS A 183 -2.41 24.19 9.71
CA CYS A 183 -1.73 24.88 8.61
C CYS A 183 -0.89 23.92 7.75
N SER A 184 -0.33 22.89 8.39
CA SER A 184 0.44 21.83 7.72
C SER A 184 -0.43 21.06 6.71
N VAL A 185 -1.72 20.86 6.98
CA VAL A 185 -2.65 20.18 6.07
C VAL A 185 -2.96 21.03 4.86
N TYR A 186 -3.21 22.33 5.02
CA TYR A 186 -3.37 23.25 3.89
C TYR A 186 -2.09 23.40 3.06
N THR A 187 -0.94 23.42 3.71
CA THR A 187 0.36 23.47 3.03
C THR A 187 0.58 22.21 2.20
N ALA A 188 0.32 21.04 2.77
CA ALA A 188 0.37 19.76 2.06
C ALA A 188 -0.63 19.70 0.90
N MET A 189 -1.82 20.31 1.05
CA MET A 189 -2.82 20.39 0.00
C MET A 189 -2.34 21.27 -1.17
N ALA A 190 -1.75 22.43 -0.87
CA ALA A 190 -1.15 23.28 -1.90
C ALA A 190 -0.03 22.56 -2.67
N ASN A 191 0.78 21.75 -1.98
CA ASN A 191 1.82 20.94 -2.61
C ASN A 191 1.22 19.86 -3.51
N ALA A 192 0.20 19.13 -3.06
CA ALA A 192 -0.49 18.13 -3.88
C ALA A 192 -1.05 18.73 -5.18
N TYR A 193 -1.64 19.93 -5.13
CA TYR A 193 -2.09 20.63 -6.33
C TYR A 193 -0.94 21.10 -7.23
N SER A 194 0.18 21.54 -6.65
CA SER A 194 1.40 21.87 -7.40
C SER A 194 1.94 20.64 -8.13
N ASP A 195 1.90 19.48 -7.49
CA ASP A 195 2.35 18.22 -8.06
C ASP A 195 1.43 17.73 -9.19
N LEU A 196 0.12 17.89 -9.04
CA LEU A 196 -0.86 17.65 -10.11
C LEU A 196 -0.63 18.56 -11.31
N LEU A 197 -0.42 19.86 -11.07
CA LEU A 197 -0.09 20.82 -12.13
C LEU A 197 1.20 20.43 -12.88
N ASN A 198 2.23 20.03 -12.16
CA ASN A 198 3.52 19.61 -12.74
C ASN A 198 3.43 18.26 -13.46
N SER A 199 2.44 17.42 -13.13
CA SER A 199 2.21 16.15 -13.82
C SER A 199 1.59 16.30 -15.22
N GLY A 200 1.16 17.52 -15.58
CA GLY A 200 0.53 17.80 -16.88
C GLY A 200 -0.90 17.27 -17.04
N GLY A 201 -1.51 16.80 -15.94
CA GLY A 201 -2.93 16.45 -15.91
C GLY A 201 -3.82 17.66 -15.69
N GLY A 202 -5.10 17.57 -16.08
CA GLY A 202 -6.16 18.46 -15.61
C GLY A 202 -6.16 19.92 -16.12
N ASP A 203 -6.95 20.74 -15.44
CA ASP A 203 -7.08 22.19 -15.70
C ASP A 203 -6.03 22.97 -14.90
N ALA A 204 -5.06 23.55 -15.61
CA ALA A 204 -3.94 24.27 -15.00
C ALA A 204 -4.38 25.52 -14.22
N ASP A 205 -5.42 26.22 -14.69
CA ASP A 205 -5.92 27.42 -14.04
C ASP A 205 -6.67 27.06 -12.76
N PHE A 206 -7.44 25.97 -12.79
CA PHE A 206 -8.03 25.38 -11.59
C PHE A 206 -6.97 25.06 -10.54
N TYR A 207 -5.89 24.33 -10.89
CA TYR A 207 -4.86 23.97 -9.92
C TYR A 207 -4.11 25.19 -9.37
N ARG A 208 -3.78 26.18 -10.19
CA ARG A 208 -3.16 27.43 -9.70
C ARG A 208 -4.06 28.17 -8.70
N SER A 209 -5.36 28.24 -8.99
CA SER A 209 -6.35 28.81 -8.08
C SER A 209 -6.37 28.07 -6.74
N GLN A 210 -6.38 26.74 -6.77
CA GLN A 210 -6.38 25.92 -5.55
C GLN A 210 -5.07 26.05 -4.75
N ILE A 211 -3.91 26.15 -5.40
CA ILE A 211 -2.62 26.39 -4.73
C ILE A 211 -2.68 27.72 -3.96
N ALA A 212 -3.16 28.79 -4.62
CA ALA A 212 -3.26 30.11 -4.01
C ALA A 212 -4.24 30.10 -2.82
N ALA A 213 -5.42 29.50 -2.99
CA ALA A 213 -6.44 29.41 -1.96
C ALA A 213 -5.94 28.66 -0.72
N ASN A 214 -5.26 27.53 -0.90
CA ASN A 214 -4.72 26.74 0.22
C ASN A 214 -3.57 27.46 0.95
N ARG A 215 -2.68 28.16 0.22
CA ARG A 215 -1.64 28.99 0.84
C ARG A 215 -2.24 30.13 1.66
N GLN A 216 -3.28 30.80 1.14
CA GLN A 216 -4.00 31.83 1.87
C GLN A 216 -4.71 31.28 3.10
N ALA A 217 -5.33 30.09 3.01
CA ALA A 217 -6.00 29.43 4.13
C ALA A 217 -5.00 29.07 5.25
N ALA A 218 -3.80 28.61 4.89
CA ALA A 218 -2.72 28.30 5.83
C ALA A 218 -2.24 29.51 6.65
N SER A 219 -2.49 30.75 6.20
CA SER A 219 -2.10 31.98 6.89
C SER A 219 -3.24 32.68 7.66
N GLN A 220 -4.45 32.10 7.72
CA GLN A 220 -5.60 32.73 8.35
C GLN A 220 -5.58 32.63 9.90
N PRO A 221 -6.24 33.53 10.64
CA PRO A 221 -6.35 33.48 12.11
C PRO A 221 -7.15 32.29 12.69
N GLY A 222 -7.70 31.40 11.84
CA GLY A 222 -8.54 30.26 12.21
C GLY A 222 -7.92 28.89 11.92
N VAL A 223 -6.60 28.82 11.81
CA VAL A 223 -5.86 27.58 11.57
C VAL A 223 -4.75 27.39 12.61
N THR A 224 -4.48 26.12 12.97
CA THR A 224 -3.45 25.79 13.96
C THR A 224 -2.12 25.56 13.26
N CYS A 225 -1.16 26.48 13.44
CA CYS A 225 0.18 26.39 12.82
C CYS A 225 1.28 25.85 13.75
N ARG A 226 0.91 25.34 14.93
CA ARG A 226 1.82 24.69 15.87
C ARG A 226 1.76 23.17 15.76
#